data_AF-A0A2N2IKM2-F1
#
_entry.id   AF-A0A2N2IKM2-F1
#
_cell.length_a   1.000
_cell.length_b   1.000
_cell.length_c   1.000
_cell.angle_alpha   90.00
_cell.angle_beta   90.00
_cell.angle_gamma   90.00
#
_symmetry.space_group_name_H-M   'P 1'
#
loop_
_entity.id
_entity.type
_entity.pdbx_description
1 polymer ?
#
loop_
_entity_poly.entity_id
_entity_poly.type
_entity_poly.pdbx_seq_one_letter_code
_entity_poly.pdbx_strand_id
1 'polypeptide(L)'
;MKPHRDDPAKRHFRFEELFVALALEKAFPEQSVRLHPAEAAVDLAPDIVMGSPSSPQIVVSVTRLSAQNAVQVKAWRDVYELLLYRRLHPSARVFRVLFGEPGAASWNRALEQVFDVHLFVRALPDGTACERLLHELTGRGRDLPAHAGRHDGDPAGRDFLIANLDGPSRACLNQLAERLAGRKDAPAFRGLLPGSTSLTEPFFPTALRRTIVLLGMFPELAATDARGRVTLAMAQEAWFRKAGIMASGGVLAQPWRGWVQSAHAAVGRRTLERLVAQAAGPSRRIRTRVLQVRRTLAHFGAWFEALAACDDPPRALAGSMAADTDTCAACGGHPVLLALRNLLKLDGGDAFGNARLLHQLGLGRDTSDLYRVSRWFSGEEPPDPDAPWQNLWPWFERAQAILGSTTDLETRVFAPLFFDEAMKNRQIEPLGQLVRELVGEAGTLQVRHPTFLDPTGAVGTVRCFRVRYTVIHWKTAHDGHRDKTKELAAKGVAMRLAAPRERFVLLTDGDFTERDLGALASSGGWDWVIPVSSWQKEGASVLRRL
;
A
#
# COMPACT_ATOMS: atom_id res chain seq x y z
N MET A 1 3.15 11.39 15.72
CA MET A 1 3.20 10.65 17.00
C MET A 1 3.00 9.17 16.73
N LYS A 2 3.89 8.30 17.22
CA LYS A 2 3.65 6.85 17.21
C LYS A 2 2.43 6.56 18.11
N PRO A 3 1.47 5.69 17.70
CA PRO A 3 0.33 5.35 18.54
C PRO A 3 0.79 4.85 19.92
N HIS A 4 0.25 5.45 20.98
CA HIS A 4 0.62 5.21 22.38
C HIS A 4 0.55 3.72 22.72
N ARG A 5 1.45 3.27 23.59
CA ARG A 5 1.65 1.86 23.99
C ARG A 5 0.48 1.29 24.81
N ASP A 6 -0.50 2.13 25.15
CA ASP A 6 -1.69 1.80 25.90
C ASP A 6 -2.90 1.42 25.04
N ASP A 7 -2.70 1.30 23.72
CA ASP A 7 -3.72 0.87 22.77
C ASP A 7 -4.28 -0.52 23.14
N PRO A 8 -5.57 -0.63 23.51
CA PRO A 8 -6.21 -1.90 23.83
C PRO A 8 -6.08 -2.95 22.72
N ALA A 9 -6.05 -2.53 21.45
CA ALA A 9 -5.90 -3.44 20.33
C ALA A 9 -4.52 -4.11 20.31
N LYS A 10 -3.46 -3.40 20.71
CA LYS A 10 -2.11 -3.96 20.83
C LYS A 10 -1.98 -4.87 22.04
N ARG A 11 -2.63 -4.54 23.15
CA ARG A 11 -2.64 -5.39 24.36
C ARG A 11 -3.35 -6.72 24.12
N HIS A 12 -4.47 -6.69 23.39
CA HIS A 12 -5.17 -7.92 23.00
C HIS A 12 -4.28 -8.87 22.20
N PHE A 13 -3.56 -8.33 21.21
CA PHE A 13 -2.65 -9.10 20.36
C PHE A 13 -1.55 -9.80 21.18
N ARG A 14 -1.05 -9.16 22.24
CA ARG A 14 -0.07 -9.76 23.15
C ARG A 14 -0.60 -10.97 23.91
N PHE A 15 -1.88 -10.96 24.31
CA PHE A 15 -2.48 -12.10 24.98
C PHE A 15 -2.70 -13.29 24.04
N GLU A 16 -3.08 -13.03 22.79
CA GLU A 16 -3.16 -14.05 21.74
C GLU A 16 -1.78 -14.71 21.52
N GLU A 17 -0.70 -13.92 21.43
CA GLU A 17 0.67 -14.42 21.30
C GLU A 17 1.13 -15.23 22.53
N LEU A 18 0.89 -14.73 23.75
CA LEU A 18 1.21 -15.44 24.98
C LEU A 18 0.47 -16.78 25.08
N PHE A 19 -0.80 -16.81 24.70
CA PHE A 19 -1.58 -18.05 24.68
C PHE A 19 -0.98 -19.10 23.74
N VAL A 20 -0.55 -18.68 22.54
CA VAL A 20 0.12 -19.57 21.58
C VAL A 20 1.50 -20.00 22.08
N ALA A 21 2.26 -19.12 22.74
CA ALA A 21 3.55 -19.46 23.34
C ALA A 21 3.38 -20.53 24.43
N LEU A 22 2.39 -20.39 25.32
CA LEU A 22 2.04 -21.40 26.32
C LEU A 22 1.67 -22.74 25.69
N ALA A 23 0.95 -22.73 24.56
CA ALA A 23 0.61 -23.95 23.85
C ALA A 23 1.86 -24.64 23.26
N LEU A 24 2.82 -23.88 22.73
CA LEU A 24 4.09 -24.42 22.22
C LEU A 24 4.94 -25.02 23.32
N GLU A 25 5.08 -24.34 24.46
CA GLU A 25 5.84 -24.86 25.61
C GLU A 25 5.22 -26.14 26.16
N LYS A 26 3.88 -26.20 26.18
CA LYS A 26 3.18 -27.42 26.55
C LYS A 26 3.37 -28.54 25.52
N ALA A 27 3.40 -28.21 24.24
CA ALA A 27 3.65 -29.17 23.15
C ALA A 27 5.11 -29.67 23.13
N PHE A 28 6.06 -28.83 23.56
CA PHE A 28 7.50 -29.06 23.48
C PHE A 28 8.21 -28.61 24.77
N PRO A 29 8.02 -29.33 25.90
CA PRO A 29 8.50 -28.88 27.22
C PRO A 29 10.02 -28.74 27.31
N GLU A 30 10.77 -29.46 26.49
CA GLU A 30 12.24 -29.45 26.44
C GLU A 30 12.81 -28.33 25.55
N GLN A 31 11.97 -27.48 24.93
CA GLN A 31 12.41 -26.48 23.98
C GLN A 31 12.19 -25.07 24.52
N SER A 32 13.16 -24.18 24.31
CA SER A 32 12.99 -22.76 24.67
C SER A 32 12.06 -22.06 23.67
N VAL A 33 11.01 -21.42 24.19
CA VAL A 33 10.08 -20.58 23.42
C VAL A 33 10.37 -19.11 23.75
N ARG A 34 10.54 -18.29 22.71
CA ARG A 34 10.85 -16.86 22.81
C ARG A 34 9.78 -16.05 22.07
N LEU A 35 9.27 -15.00 22.70
CA LEU A 35 8.36 -14.05 22.06
C LEU A 35 9.14 -12.85 21.52
N HIS A 36 8.82 -12.40 20.31
CA HIS A 36 9.41 -11.22 19.63
C HIS A 36 10.94 -11.14 19.70
N PRO A 37 11.70 -12.19 19.31
CA PRO A 37 13.15 -12.15 19.44
C PRO A 37 13.74 -11.02 18.61
N ALA A 38 14.34 -10.04 19.27
CA ALA A 38 14.98 -8.87 18.65
C ALA A 38 16.10 -9.24 17.66
N GLU A 39 16.67 -10.45 17.80
CA GLU A 39 17.82 -10.96 17.03
C GLU A 39 17.44 -11.86 15.84
N ALA A 40 16.16 -12.01 15.49
CA ALA A 40 15.79 -12.68 14.24
C ALA A 40 16.23 -11.79 13.06
N ALA A 41 17.47 -11.95 12.63
CA ALA A 41 18.15 -11.16 11.60
C ALA A 41 17.62 -11.46 10.18
N VAL A 42 16.30 -11.41 9.98
CA VAL A 42 15.63 -11.65 8.71
C VAL A 42 14.43 -10.71 8.57
N ASP A 43 14.07 -10.37 7.33
CA ASP A 43 12.95 -9.48 7.00
C ASP A 43 11.56 -9.98 7.47
N LEU A 44 11.43 -11.23 7.96
CA LEU A 44 10.25 -11.75 8.66
C LEU A 44 10.42 -11.45 10.16
N ALA A 45 9.52 -10.67 10.75
CA ALA A 45 9.49 -10.43 12.20
C ALA A 45 8.53 -11.44 12.85
N PRO A 46 9.00 -12.63 13.30
CA PRO A 46 8.13 -13.63 13.88
C PRO A 46 7.63 -13.19 15.26
N ASP A 47 6.37 -13.53 15.56
CA ASP A 47 5.80 -13.24 16.87
C ASP A 47 6.38 -14.17 17.94
N ILE A 48 6.63 -15.45 17.58
CA ILE A 48 7.15 -16.48 18.48
C ILE A 48 8.19 -17.35 17.74
N VAL A 49 9.29 -17.68 18.42
CA VAL A 49 10.33 -18.60 17.94
C VAL A 49 10.60 -19.67 18.98
N MET A 50 10.64 -20.93 18.55
CA MET A 50 11.09 -22.07 19.32
C MET A 50 12.48 -22.50 18.84
N GLY A 51 13.42 -22.64 19.78
CA GLY A 51 14.84 -22.83 19.50
C GLY A 51 15.63 -21.53 19.59
N SER A 52 16.81 -21.48 18.94
CA SER A 52 17.64 -20.29 18.90
C SER A 52 17.18 -19.35 17.78
N PRO A 53 17.20 -18.01 17.93
CA PRO A 53 16.98 -17.08 16.83
C PRO A 53 17.92 -17.30 15.63
N SER A 54 19.15 -17.78 15.86
CA SER A 54 20.13 -18.10 14.82
C SER A 54 19.93 -19.49 14.19
N SER A 55 19.21 -20.39 14.87
CA SER A 55 18.87 -21.73 14.39
C SER A 55 17.46 -22.12 14.87
N PRO A 56 16.44 -21.45 14.30
CA PRO A 56 15.05 -21.63 14.71
C PRO A 56 14.53 -23.00 14.27
N GLN A 57 13.80 -23.68 15.15
CA GLN A 57 13.15 -24.96 14.84
C GLN A 57 11.70 -24.76 14.40
N ILE A 58 10.97 -23.90 15.13
CA ILE A 58 9.60 -23.52 14.81
C ILE A 58 9.50 -22.00 14.93
N VAL A 59 8.84 -21.38 13.96
CA VAL A 59 8.45 -19.99 13.98
C VAL A 59 6.94 -19.91 13.87
N VAL A 60 6.33 -19.05 14.67
CA VAL A 60 4.88 -18.89 14.68
C VAL A 60 4.50 -17.45 14.40
N SER A 61 3.60 -17.28 13.43
CA SER A 61 2.90 -16.03 13.15
C SER A 61 1.49 -16.11 13.72
N VAL A 62 1.15 -15.17 14.61
CA VAL A 62 -0.16 -15.05 15.22
C VAL A 62 -0.95 -13.98 14.46
N THR A 63 -2.11 -14.35 13.89
CA THR A 63 -2.90 -13.42 13.07
C THR A 63 -4.34 -13.27 13.56
N ARG A 64 -4.85 -12.05 13.58
CA ARG A 64 -6.27 -11.74 13.82
C ARG A 64 -6.98 -11.30 12.54
N LEU A 65 -8.16 -11.86 12.26
CA LEU A 65 -8.89 -11.61 11.01
C LEU A 65 -9.71 -10.31 10.97
N SER A 66 -9.88 -9.61 12.11
CA SER A 66 -10.63 -8.33 12.19
C SER A 66 -9.96 -7.17 11.46
N ALA A 67 -8.69 -7.30 11.08
CA ALA A 67 -7.97 -6.29 10.32
C ALA A 67 -8.04 -6.56 8.80
N GLN A 68 -9.19 -6.98 8.26
CA GLN A 68 -9.38 -7.50 6.90
C GLN A 68 -8.55 -6.79 5.79
N ASN A 69 -8.48 -5.46 5.77
CA ASN A 69 -7.68 -4.73 4.78
C ASN A 69 -6.17 -4.68 5.10
N ALA A 70 -5.79 -4.57 6.37
CA ALA A 70 -4.38 -4.58 6.78
C ALA A 70 -3.79 -6.00 6.81
N VAL A 71 -4.60 -7.02 7.07
CA VAL A 71 -4.29 -8.46 6.99
C VAL A 71 -4.04 -8.84 5.55
N GLN A 72 -4.78 -8.31 4.57
CA GLN A 72 -4.49 -8.57 3.16
C GLN A 72 -3.13 -7.99 2.72
N VAL A 73 -2.78 -6.77 3.15
CA VAL A 73 -1.51 -6.13 2.79
C VAL A 73 -0.33 -6.74 3.56
N LYS A 74 -0.50 -7.02 4.86
CA LYS A 74 0.50 -7.71 5.67
C LYS A 74 0.69 -9.15 5.21
N ALA A 75 -0.37 -9.94 4.99
CA ALA A 75 -0.23 -11.34 4.59
C ALA A 75 0.53 -11.54 3.28
N TRP A 76 0.39 -10.67 2.28
CA TRP A 76 1.23 -10.76 1.09
C TRP A 76 2.70 -10.48 1.43
N ARG A 77 2.97 -9.43 2.19
CA ARG A 77 4.33 -9.12 2.66
C ARG A 77 4.92 -10.30 3.45
N ASP A 78 4.13 -10.89 4.33
CA ASP A 78 4.47 -12.01 5.19
C ASP A 78 4.74 -13.28 4.37
N VAL A 79 4.01 -13.55 3.28
CA VAL A 79 4.27 -14.71 2.40
C VAL A 79 5.63 -14.61 1.72
N TYR A 80 6.02 -13.45 1.19
CA TYR A 80 7.34 -13.29 0.58
C TYR A 80 8.47 -13.33 1.63
N GLU A 81 8.29 -12.64 2.75
CA GLU A 81 9.25 -12.64 3.86
C GLU A 81 9.42 -14.06 4.43
N LEU A 82 8.34 -14.82 4.51
CA LEU A 82 8.33 -16.23 4.88
C LEU A 82 9.13 -17.08 3.89
N LEU A 83 8.94 -16.89 2.59
CA LEU A 83 9.71 -17.65 1.59
C LEU A 83 11.21 -17.35 1.66
N LEU A 84 11.58 -16.08 1.87
CA LEU A 84 12.97 -15.70 2.11
C LEU A 84 13.51 -16.35 3.38
N TYR A 85 12.73 -16.29 4.47
CA TYR A 85 13.06 -16.91 5.74
C TYR A 85 13.30 -18.42 5.60
N ARG A 86 12.43 -19.12 4.87
CA ARG A 86 12.58 -20.57 4.61
C ARG A 86 13.82 -20.92 3.77
N ARG A 87 14.31 -20.00 2.93
CA ARG A 87 15.58 -20.21 2.22
C ARG A 87 16.78 -20.14 3.16
N LEU A 88 16.73 -19.25 4.14
CA LEU A 88 17.77 -19.10 5.15
C LEU A 88 17.70 -20.20 6.22
N HIS A 89 16.49 -20.68 6.51
CA HIS A 89 16.22 -21.69 7.54
C HIS A 89 15.38 -22.85 6.98
N PRO A 90 15.93 -23.68 6.07
CA PRO A 90 15.17 -24.74 5.38
C PRO A 90 14.67 -25.85 6.31
N SER A 91 15.29 -26.00 7.48
CA SER A 91 14.86 -26.94 8.53
C SER A 91 13.84 -26.35 9.50
N ALA A 92 13.66 -25.02 9.51
CA ALA A 92 12.69 -24.38 10.38
C ALA A 92 11.27 -24.59 9.86
N ARG A 93 10.36 -24.90 10.78
CA ARG A 93 8.94 -24.98 10.49
C ARG A 93 8.29 -23.65 10.76
N VAL A 94 7.27 -23.34 9.99
CA VAL A 94 6.55 -22.09 10.08
C VAL A 94 5.07 -22.39 10.27
N PHE A 95 4.60 -22.05 11.45
CA PHE A 95 3.23 -22.23 11.86
C PHE A 95 2.51 -20.90 11.79
N ARG A 96 1.22 -20.99 11.50
CA ARG A 96 0.30 -19.88 11.62
C ARG A 96 -0.85 -20.27 12.51
N VAL A 97 -1.08 -19.43 13.52
CA VAL A 97 -2.21 -19.60 14.44
C VAL A 97 -3.09 -18.35 14.32
N LEU A 98 -4.37 -18.57 14.02
CA LEU A 98 -5.33 -17.50 13.78
C LEU A 98 -6.40 -17.46 14.87
N PHE A 99 -6.70 -16.24 15.31
CA PHE A 99 -7.84 -15.93 16.15
C PHE A 99 -8.93 -15.22 15.30
N GLY A 100 -10.17 -15.65 15.48
CA GLY A 100 -11.34 -15.22 14.72
C GLY A 100 -11.89 -16.30 13.77
N GLU A 101 -13.01 -15.96 13.13
CA GLU A 101 -13.66 -16.84 12.15
C GLU A 101 -12.77 -17.05 10.92
N PRO A 102 -12.59 -18.29 10.43
CA PRO A 102 -11.81 -18.54 9.23
C PRO A 102 -12.22 -17.62 8.08
N GLY A 103 -11.23 -17.03 7.40
CA GLY A 103 -11.48 -16.30 6.15
C GLY A 103 -11.89 -17.24 5.02
N ALA A 104 -11.92 -16.73 3.80
CA ALA A 104 -12.30 -17.48 2.61
C ALA A 104 -11.61 -18.87 2.50
N ALA A 105 -12.38 -19.92 2.16
CA ALA A 105 -11.84 -21.29 2.10
C ALA A 105 -10.77 -21.48 1.00
N SER A 106 -10.85 -20.76 -0.13
CA SER A 106 -9.79 -20.75 -1.16
C SER A 106 -8.50 -20.11 -0.64
N TRP A 107 -8.64 -19.04 0.16
CA TRP A 107 -7.53 -18.33 0.79
C TRP A 107 -6.81 -19.22 1.82
N ASN A 108 -7.56 -19.88 2.69
CA ASN A 108 -6.98 -20.79 3.68
C ASN A 108 -6.25 -21.96 3.00
N ARG A 109 -6.85 -22.54 1.95
CA ARG A 109 -6.19 -23.60 1.15
C ARG A 109 -4.88 -23.15 0.50
N ALA A 110 -4.80 -21.91 0.01
CA ALA A 110 -3.55 -21.38 -0.55
C ALA A 110 -2.49 -21.18 0.53
N LEU A 111 -2.88 -20.72 1.73
CA LEU A 111 -1.97 -20.51 2.86
C LEU A 111 -1.52 -21.83 3.49
N GLU A 112 -2.36 -22.85 3.52
CA GLU A 112 -2.01 -24.22 3.92
C GLU A 112 -0.89 -24.82 3.03
N GLN A 113 -0.69 -24.29 1.83
CA GLN A 113 0.45 -24.66 0.97
C GLN A 113 1.73 -23.88 1.30
N VAL A 114 1.65 -22.81 2.09
CA VAL A 114 2.78 -21.91 2.40
C VAL A 114 3.31 -22.14 3.83
N PHE A 115 2.40 -22.39 4.77
CA PHE A 115 2.71 -22.70 6.17
C PHE A 115 2.71 -24.20 6.40
N ASP A 116 3.61 -24.72 7.23
CA ASP A 116 3.64 -26.15 7.57
C ASP A 116 2.43 -26.54 8.43
N VAL A 117 1.91 -25.56 9.18
CA VAL A 117 0.73 -25.69 10.04
C VAL A 117 -0.08 -24.41 9.96
N HIS A 118 -1.37 -24.54 9.67
CA HIS A 118 -2.32 -23.43 9.60
C HIS A 118 -3.53 -23.78 10.49
N LEU A 119 -3.62 -23.16 11.67
CA LEU A 119 -4.61 -23.51 12.70
C LEU A 119 -5.49 -22.32 13.07
N PHE A 120 -6.78 -22.59 13.26
CA PHE A 120 -7.75 -21.61 13.75
C PHE A 120 -8.12 -21.96 15.19
N VAL A 121 -7.86 -21.05 16.13
CA VAL A 121 -8.20 -21.25 17.55
C VAL A 121 -9.70 -21.39 17.71
N ARG A 122 -10.49 -20.52 17.07
CA ARG A 122 -11.96 -20.60 17.07
C ARG A 122 -12.53 -21.94 16.60
N ALA A 123 -11.82 -22.67 15.75
CA ALA A 123 -12.25 -23.96 15.22
C ALA A 123 -11.93 -25.14 16.17
N LEU A 124 -11.14 -24.90 17.23
CA LEU A 124 -10.96 -25.87 18.30
C LEU A 124 -12.20 -25.90 19.20
N PRO A 125 -12.54 -27.05 19.79
CA PRO A 125 -13.45 -27.09 20.92
C PRO A 125 -13.09 -26.02 21.97
N ASP A 126 -14.10 -25.32 22.46
CA ASP A 126 -13.96 -24.17 23.38
C ASP A 126 -13.20 -22.94 22.84
N GLY A 127 -12.79 -22.94 21.57
CA GLY A 127 -12.04 -21.84 20.95
C GLY A 127 -12.78 -20.50 20.98
N THR A 128 -14.10 -20.50 20.80
CA THR A 128 -14.93 -19.27 20.89
C THR A 128 -14.98 -18.73 22.33
N ALA A 129 -15.01 -19.60 23.33
CA ALA A 129 -14.98 -19.19 24.74
C ALA A 129 -13.60 -18.61 25.10
N CYS A 130 -12.53 -19.27 24.62
CA CYS A 130 -11.16 -18.79 24.77
C CYS A 130 -10.97 -17.39 24.17
N GLU A 131 -11.38 -17.17 22.91
CA GLU A 131 -11.28 -15.86 22.26
C GLU A 131 -12.02 -14.76 23.03
N ARG A 132 -13.20 -15.08 23.56
CA ARG A 132 -13.99 -14.16 24.39
C ARG A 132 -13.24 -13.80 25.67
N LEU A 133 -12.70 -14.79 26.37
CA LEU A 133 -11.93 -14.57 27.59
C LEU A 133 -10.70 -13.68 27.31
N LEU A 134 -9.91 -13.97 26.27
CA LEU A 134 -8.75 -13.15 25.91
C LEU A 134 -9.16 -11.70 25.61
N HIS A 135 -10.35 -11.50 25.03
CA HIS A 135 -10.91 -10.15 24.81
C HIS A 135 -11.30 -9.47 26.12
N GLU A 136 -12.00 -10.18 27.02
CA GLU A 136 -12.39 -9.67 28.34
C GLU A 136 -11.18 -9.30 29.20
N LEU A 137 -10.14 -10.14 29.23
CA LEU A 137 -8.89 -9.87 29.95
C LEU A 137 -8.19 -8.61 29.45
N THR A 138 -8.33 -8.29 28.17
CA THR A 138 -7.81 -7.03 27.61
C THR A 138 -8.58 -5.81 28.13
N GLY A 139 -9.90 -5.95 28.35
CA GLY A 139 -10.78 -4.89 28.85
C GLY A 139 -10.60 -4.53 30.33
N ARG A 140 -9.93 -5.39 31.12
CA ARG A 140 -9.70 -5.21 32.57
C ARG A 140 -8.60 -4.19 32.92
N GLY A 141 -8.48 -3.13 32.13
CA GLY A 141 -7.31 -2.23 32.04
C GLY A 141 -6.55 -1.84 33.31
N ARG A 142 -7.19 -1.74 34.50
CA ARG A 142 -6.57 -1.33 35.79
C ARG A 142 -6.05 -2.50 36.65
N ASP A 143 -6.51 -3.72 36.42
CA ASP A 143 -6.13 -4.93 37.19
C ASP A 143 -4.99 -5.71 36.52
N LEU A 144 -4.56 -5.25 35.34
CA LEU A 144 -3.42 -5.80 34.63
C LEU A 144 -2.13 -5.31 35.30
N PRO A 145 -1.17 -6.20 35.59
CA PRO A 145 0.16 -5.79 36.03
C PRO A 145 0.70 -4.72 35.08
N ALA A 146 1.35 -3.66 35.61
CA ALA A 146 1.84 -2.53 34.80
C ALA A 146 2.79 -2.94 33.66
N HIS A 147 3.33 -4.16 33.73
CA HIS A 147 4.24 -4.76 32.76
C HIS A 147 3.60 -5.85 31.87
N ALA A 148 2.36 -6.28 32.16
CA ALA A 148 1.66 -7.26 31.33
C ALA A 148 1.41 -6.71 29.91
N GLY A 149 1.91 -7.40 28.90
CA GLY A 149 1.94 -7.00 27.50
C GLY A 149 3.16 -6.17 27.07
N ARG A 150 4.19 -5.98 27.92
CA ARG A 150 5.42 -5.25 27.58
C ARG A 150 6.57 -6.23 27.32
N HIS A 151 6.91 -6.41 26.02
CA HIS A 151 8.10 -7.03 25.39
C HIS A 151 9.03 -7.98 26.19
N ASP A 152 9.45 -9.03 25.47
CA ASP A 152 10.52 -10.02 25.77
C ASP A 152 10.28 -10.93 26.97
N GLY A 153 9.54 -12.01 26.72
CA GLY A 153 9.37 -13.09 27.69
C GLY A 153 8.47 -12.76 28.88
N ASP A 154 7.73 -11.64 28.82
CA ASP A 154 6.86 -11.06 29.87
C ASP A 154 6.29 -12.09 30.86
N PRO A 155 7.04 -12.40 31.94
CA PRO A 155 6.63 -13.41 32.90
C PRO A 155 5.37 -12.96 33.64
N ALA A 156 5.20 -11.65 33.84
CA ALA A 156 4.03 -11.09 34.52
C ALA A 156 2.76 -11.25 33.69
N GLY A 157 2.81 -10.95 32.38
CA GLY A 157 1.69 -11.18 31.47
C GLY A 157 1.36 -12.67 31.31
N ARG A 158 2.38 -13.52 31.29
CA ARG A 158 2.25 -14.97 31.27
C ARG A 158 1.56 -15.51 32.51
N ASP A 159 2.07 -15.19 33.69
CA ASP A 159 1.54 -15.64 34.98
C ASP A 159 0.10 -15.14 35.18
N PHE A 160 -0.15 -13.89 34.79
CA PHE A 160 -1.50 -13.33 34.78
C PHE A 160 -2.44 -14.12 33.88
N LEU A 161 -2.03 -14.44 32.64
CA LEU A 161 -2.85 -15.24 31.73
C LEU A 161 -3.13 -16.61 32.35
N ILE A 162 -2.12 -17.34 32.82
CA ILE A 162 -2.27 -18.66 33.45
C ILE A 162 -3.22 -18.63 34.65
N ALA A 163 -3.12 -17.60 35.50
CA ALA A 163 -3.99 -17.44 36.68
C ALA A 163 -5.45 -17.20 36.29
N ASN A 164 -5.71 -16.58 35.13
CA ASN A 164 -7.04 -16.20 34.69
C ASN A 164 -7.67 -17.13 33.64
N LEU A 165 -6.96 -18.17 33.16
CA LEU A 165 -7.54 -19.16 32.26
C LEU A 165 -8.63 -19.97 32.98
N ASP A 166 -9.85 -19.89 32.46
CA ASP A 166 -10.98 -20.71 32.89
C ASP A 166 -10.90 -22.15 32.32
N GLY A 167 -11.82 -23.02 32.76
CA GLY A 167 -11.86 -24.42 32.33
C GLY A 167 -11.88 -24.59 30.80
N PRO A 168 -12.82 -23.95 30.07
CA PRO A 168 -12.88 -23.99 28.61
C PRO A 168 -11.59 -23.49 27.93
N SER A 169 -11.01 -22.37 28.39
CA SER A 169 -9.79 -21.82 27.79
C SER A 169 -8.56 -22.70 28.06
N ARG A 170 -8.49 -23.38 29.22
CA ARG A 170 -7.46 -24.40 29.48
C ARG A 170 -7.64 -25.62 28.59
N ALA A 171 -8.87 -26.07 28.35
CA ALA A 171 -9.15 -27.16 27.42
C ALA A 171 -8.73 -26.79 25.99
N CYS A 172 -9.09 -25.59 25.53
CA CYS A 172 -8.64 -25.05 24.25
C CYS A 172 -7.11 -24.96 24.15
N LEU A 173 -6.43 -24.52 25.22
CA LEU A 173 -4.96 -24.47 25.28
C LEU A 173 -4.34 -25.85 25.09
N ASN A 174 -4.88 -26.86 25.77
CA ASN A 174 -4.41 -28.25 25.69
C ASN A 174 -4.58 -28.80 24.28
N GLN A 175 -5.72 -28.56 23.66
CA GLN A 175 -5.99 -29.02 22.30
C GLN A 175 -5.10 -28.31 21.28
N LEU A 176 -4.85 -27.01 21.46
CA LEU A 176 -3.89 -26.30 20.62
C LEU A 176 -2.49 -26.92 20.77
N ALA A 177 -2.05 -27.19 21.99
CA ALA A 177 -0.76 -27.86 22.25
C ALA A 177 -0.69 -29.25 21.61
N GLU A 178 -1.73 -30.08 21.73
CA GLU A 178 -1.80 -31.40 21.10
C GLU A 178 -1.73 -31.31 19.57
N ARG A 179 -2.44 -30.35 18.96
CA ARG A 179 -2.39 -30.11 17.52
C ARG A 179 -1.02 -29.66 17.05
N LEU A 180 -0.33 -28.83 17.83
CA LEU A 180 1.03 -28.38 17.54
C LEU A 180 2.04 -29.53 17.68
N ALA A 181 1.92 -30.33 18.75
CA ALA A 181 2.76 -31.51 18.99
C ALA A 181 2.60 -32.57 17.88
N GLY A 182 1.36 -32.86 17.49
CA GLY A 182 1.06 -33.82 16.40
C GLY A 182 1.53 -33.37 15.01
N ARG A 183 2.01 -32.13 14.88
CA ARG A 183 2.59 -31.59 13.65
C ARG A 183 4.11 -31.41 13.75
N LYS A 184 4.74 -32.03 14.75
CA LYS A 184 6.20 -32.08 14.88
C LYS A 184 6.85 -32.80 13.69
N ASP A 185 6.15 -33.61 12.91
CA ASP A 185 6.76 -34.24 11.72
C ASP A 185 6.11 -33.76 10.42
N ALA A 186 5.42 -32.62 10.47
CA ALA A 186 4.91 -31.98 9.25
C ALA A 186 6.09 -31.77 8.28
N PRO A 187 5.97 -32.25 7.02
CA PRO A 187 7.05 -32.07 6.07
C PRO A 187 7.29 -30.58 5.93
N ALA A 188 8.53 -30.14 6.16
CA ALA A 188 8.91 -28.76 5.88
C ALA A 188 8.55 -28.48 4.42
N PHE A 189 7.76 -27.43 4.18
CA PHE A 189 7.46 -26.92 2.85
C PHE A 189 8.77 -26.78 2.09
N ARG A 190 8.98 -27.72 1.18
CA ARG A 190 9.98 -27.68 0.13
C ARG A 190 9.43 -26.61 -0.78
N GLY A 191 9.95 -25.39 -0.66
CA GLY A 191 9.40 -24.25 -1.37
C GLY A 191 9.23 -24.50 -2.86
N LEU A 192 8.65 -23.53 -3.55
CA LEU A 192 8.98 -23.38 -4.95
C LEU A 192 10.51 -23.22 -4.99
N LEU A 193 11.22 -24.29 -5.36
CA LEU A 193 12.58 -24.17 -5.83
C LEU A 193 12.53 -23.02 -6.83
N PRO A 194 13.46 -22.05 -6.77
CA PRO A 194 13.49 -21.03 -7.79
C PRO A 194 13.46 -21.75 -9.13
N GLY A 195 12.32 -21.66 -9.83
CA GLY A 195 12.33 -21.87 -11.26
C GLY A 195 13.35 -20.89 -11.81
N SER A 196 13.98 -21.22 -12.92
CA SER A 196 14.81 -20.26 -13.65
C SER A 196 13.90 -19.14 -14.16
N THR A 197 13.48 -18.22 -13.28
CA THR A 197 12.77 -17.02 -13.66
C THR A 197 13.68 -16.28 -14.60
N SER A 198 13.22 -16.12 -15.83
CA SER A 198 14.00 -15.42 -16.83
C SER A 198 13.69 -13.93 -16.72
N LEU A 199 14.74 -13.13 -16.61
CA LEU A 199 14.64 -11.69 -16.42
C LEU A 199 15.22 -11.02 -17.68
N THR A 200 14.47 -10.11 -18.31
CA THR A 200 14.84 -9.59 -19.64
C THR A 200 15.59 -8.26 -19.64
N GLU A 201 16.77 -8.20 -20.26
CA GLU A 201 17.65 -7.03 -20.36
C GLU A 201 17.29 -6.04 -21.48
N PRO A 202 17.64 -4.75 -21.32
CA PRO A 202 18.30 -4.11 -20.18
C PRO A 202 17.35 -3.73 -19.03
N PHE A 203 17.93 -3.51 -17.85
CA PHE A 203 17.25 -3.08 -16.62
C PHE A 203 17.60 -1.63 -16.26
N PHE A 204 16.76 -0.68 -16.63
CA PHE A 204 16.89 0.69 -16.12
C PHE A 204 15.52 1.30 -15.79
N PRO A 205 15.46 2.24 -14.82
CA PRO A 205 14.25 2.96 -14.49
C PRO A 205 13.65 3.64 -15.72
N THR A 206 12.35 3.43 -15.89
CA THR A 206 11.58 4.03 -16.98
C THR A 206 10.42 4.80 -16.37
N ALA A 207 9.95 5.82 -17.06
CA ALA A 207 8.84 6.64 -16.58
C ALA A 207 7.70 6.60 -17.60
N LEU A 208 7.39 5.42 -18.15
CA LEU A 208 6.48 5.31 -19.30
C LEU A 208 5.10 5.86 -18.96
N ARG A 209 4.50 5.40 -17.84
CA ARG A 209 3.20 5.90 -17.39
C ARG A 209 3.21 7.40 -17.15
N ARG A 210 4.20 7.91 -16.40
CA ARG A 210 4.33 9.34 -16.11
C ARG A 210 4.45 10.15 -17.42
N THR A 211 5.27 9.69 -18.35
CA THR A 211 5.45 10.31 -19.67
C THR A 211 4.14 10.37 -20.44
N ILE A 212 3.41 9.26 -20.51
CA ILE A 212 2.12 9.20 -21.22
C ILE A 212 1.09 10.13 -20.59
N VAL A 213 1.02 10.19 -19.27
CA VAL A 213 0.10 11.12 -18.58
C VAL A 213 0.49 12.56 -18.87
N LEU A 214 1.77 12.92 -18.75
CA LEU A 214 2.28 14.27 -19.01
C LEU A 214 1.95 14.72 -20.45
N LEU A 215 2.35 13.91 -21.43
CA LEU A 215 2.11 14.22 -22.85
C LEU A 215 0.61 14.18 -23.19
N GLY A 216 -0.19 13.38 -22.49
CA GLY A 216 -1.64 13.38 -22.65
C GLY A 216 -2.32 14.61 -22.03
N MET A 217 -1.79 15.15 -20.93
CA MET A 217 -2.27 16.41 -20.33
C MET A 217 -1.98 17.61 -21.23
N PHE A 218 -0.84 17.56 -21.90
CA PHE A 218 -0.32 18.60 -22.77
C PHE A 218 0.09 17.99 -24.12
N PRO A 219 -0.89 17.70 -25.01
CA PRO A 219 -0.60 17.13 -26.33
C PRO A 219 0.36 17.99 -27.15
N GLU A 220 0.44 19.28 -26.85
CA GLU A 220 1.37 20.22 -27.47
C GLU A 220 2.85 19.83 -27.16
N LEU A 221 3.11 19.15 -26.02
CA LEU A 221 4.42 18.60 -25.68
C LEU A 221 4.71 17.26 -26.39
N ALA A 222 3.71 16.60 -26.96
CA ALA A 222 3.90 15.30 -27.62
C ALA A 222 4.65 15.43 -28.96
N ALA A 223 4.59 16.60 -29.59
CA ALA A 223 5.33 16.93 -30.80
C ALA A 223 6.79 17.35 -30.50
N THR A 224 7.47 16.62 -29.62
CA THR A 224 8.89 16.85 -29.35
C THR A 224 9.75 16.27 -30.47
N ASP A 225 10.75 17.02 -30.91
CA ASP A 225 11.80 16.46 -31.78
C ASP A 225 12.73 15.54 -30.97
N ALA A 226 13.66 14.85 -31.65
CA ALA A 226 14.63 13.95 -30.99
C ALA A 226 15.51 14.65 -29.94
N ARG A 227 15.56 16.00 -29.94
CA ARG A 227 16.31 16.84 -28.99
C ARG A 227 15.41 17.33 -27.83
N GLY A 228 14.12 16.99 -27.83
CA GLY A 228 13.15 17.38 -26.82
C GLY A 228 12.67 18.82 -26.95
N ARG A 229 12.83 19.45 -28.12
CA ARG A 229 12.29 20.80 -28.40
C ARG A 229 10.79 20.71 -28.63
N VAL A 230 10.06 21.63 -28.02
CA VAL A 230 8.62 21.80 -28.18
C VAL A 230 8.36 23.14 -28.85
N THR A 231 7.51 23.16 -29.87
CA THR A 231 7.05 24.42 -30.46
C THR A 231 5.72 24.80 -29.82
N LEU A 232 5.70 25.88 -29.04
CA LEU A 232 4.52 26.37 -28.32
C LEU A 232 4.29 27.85 -28.60
N ALA A 233 3.05 28.32 -28.42
CA ALA A 233 2.79 29.75 -28.37
C ALA A 233 3.47 30.39 -27.13
N MET A 234 3.95 31.64 -27.24
CA MET A 234 4.74 32.31 -26.19
C MET A 234 4.07 32.28 -24.80
N ALA A 235 2.75 32.51 -24.72
CA ALA A 235 2.01 32.49 -23.46
C ALA A 235 1.97 31.09 -22.81
N GLN A 236 1.93 30.03 -23.63
CA GLN A 236 1.98 28.65 -23.14
C GLN A 236 3.38 28.31 -22.66
N GLU A 237 4.41 28.72 -23.41
CA GLU A 237 5.80 28.49 -23.04
C GLU A 237 6.15 29.12 -21.68
N ALA A 238 5.75 30.38 -21.45
CA ALA A 238 5.95 31.05 -20.17
C ALA A 238 5.32 30.27 -19.00
N TRP A 239 4.13 29.71 -19.21
CA TRP A 239 3.46 28.88 -18.21
C TRP A 239 4.22 27.58 -17.94
N PHE A 240 4.62 26.84 -18.97
CA PHE A 240 5.37 25.59 -18.80
C PHE A 240 6.75 25.79 -18.16
N ARG A 241 7.40 26.93 -18.43
CA ARG A 241 8.63 27.31 -17.73
C ARG A 241 8.37 27.57 -16.25
N LYS A 242 7.32 28.34 -15.91
CA LYS A 242 6.93 28.60 -14.51
C LYS A 242 6.58 27.31 -13.74
N ALA A 243 5.96 26.34 -14.42
CA ALA A 243 5.64 25.03 -13.85
C ALA A 243 6.86 24.08 -13.75
N GLY A 244 8.06 24.50 -14.17
CA GLY A 244 9.27 23.67 -14.16
C GLY A 244 9.26 22.52 -15.17
N ILE A 245 8.36 22.56 -16.17
CA ILE A 245 8.24 21.54 -17.22
C ILE A 245 9.19 21.84 -18.38
N MET A 246 9.42 23.12 -18.67
CA MET A 246 10.31 23.58 -19.74
C MET A 246 11.50 24.37 -19.18
N ALA A 247 12.67 24.15 -19.78
CA ALA A 247 13.86 24.95 -19.60
C ALA A 247 13.89 26.14 -20.58
N SER A 248 14.94 26.98 -20.48
CA SER A 248 15.20 28.01 -21.47
C SER A 248 15.37 27.42 -22.88
N GLY A 249 14.90 28.15 -23.90
CA GLY A 249 15.05 27.76 -25.30
C GLY A 249 14.08 26.68 -25.81
N GLY A 250 12.90 26.56 -25.20
CA GLY A 250 11.83 25.71 -25.74
C GLY A 250 12.02 24.20 -25.53
N VAL A 251 12.90 23.77 -24.62
CA VAL A 251 13.21 22.35 -24.38
C VAL A 251 12.61 21.89 -23.07
N LEU A 252 12.13 20.65 -22.98
CA LEU A 252 11.70 20.07 -21.70
C LEU A 252 12.83 20.15 -20.65
N ALA A 253 12.50 20.53 -19.42
CA ALA A 253 13.43 20.53 -18.29
C ALA A 253 13.72 19.11 -17.79
N GLN A 254 14.78 18.94 -16.99
CA GLN A 254 14.97 17.69 -16.24
C GLN A 254 14.00 17.66 -15.04
N PRO A 255 13.50 16.48 -14.62
CA PRO A 255 13.77 15.14 -15.19
C PRO A 255 12.88 14.77 -16.39
N TRP A 256 11.92 15.62 -16.77
CA TRP A 256 10.91 15.35 -17.81
C TRP A 256 11.50 14.93 -19.15
N ARG A 257 12.55 15.62 -19.59
CA ARG A 257 13.27 15.29 -20.83
C ARG A 257 13.81 13.87 -20.80
N GLY A 258 14.48 13.49 -19.71
CA GLY A 258 15.01 12.14 -19.53
C GLY A 258 13.90 11.09 -19.57
N TRP A 259 12.74 11.37 -18.99
CA TRP A 259 11.59 10.45 -19.04
C TRP A 259 11.06 10.23 -20.46
N VAL A 260 10.87 11.31 -21.22
CA VAL A 260 10.41 11.23 -22.63
C VAL A 260 11.42 10.44 -23.48
N GLN A 261 12.72 10.71 -23.31
CA GLN A 261 13.79 9.98 -24.00
C GLN A 261 13.78 8.49 -23.65
N SER A 262 13.70 8.14 -22.35
CA SER A 262 13.63 6.76 -21.90
C SER A 262 12.36 6.04 -22.38
N ALA A 263 11.22 6.72 -22.43
CA ALA A 263 9.98 6.15 -22.95
C ALA A 263 10.08 5.87 -24.46
N HIS A 264 10.65 6.80 -25.24
CA HIS A 264 10.91 6.58 -26.66
C HIS A 264 11.86 5.41 -26.90
N ALA A 265 12.94 5.31 -26.12
CA ALA A 265 13.88 4.19 -26.20
C ALA A 265 13.24 2.84 -25.80
N ALA A 266 12.28 2.85 -24.87
CA ALA A 266 11.63 1.65 -24.37
C ALA A 266 10.59 1.08 -25.35
N VAL A 267 9.69 1.90 -25.89
CA VAL A 267 8.53 1.43 -26.69
C VAL A 267 8.50 1.94 -28.13
N GLY A 268 9.36 2.89 -28.48
CA GLY A 268 9.38 3.54 -29.78
C GLY A 268 8.41 4.69 -29.91
N ARG A 269 8.71 5.59 -30.85
CA ARG A 269 7.92 6.81 -31.12
C ARG A 269 6.46 6.54 -31.46
N ARG A 270 6.21 5.69 -32.46
CA ARG A 270 4.85 5.38 -32.92
C ARG A 270 3.97 4.81 -31.79
N THR A 271 4.52 3.91 -30.98
CA THR A 271 3.80 3.31 -29.85
C THR A 271 3.50 4.36 -28.78
N LEU A 272 4.48 5.21 -28.45
CA LEU A 272 4.29 6.27 -27.46
C LEU A 272 3.19 7.25 -27.91
N GLU A 273 3.23 7.71 -29.15
CA GLU A 273 2.22 8.63 -29.72
C GLU A 273 0.80 8.04 -29.63
N ARG A 274 0.64 6.74 -29.95
CA ARG A 274 -0.65 6.05 -29.81
C ARG A 274 -1.13 5.98 -28.36
N LEU A 275 -0.24 5.63 -27.42
CA LEU A 275 -0.59 5.55 -26.00
C LEU A 275 -0.97 6.94 -25.44
N VAL A 276 -0.25 7.98 -25.86
CA VAL A 276 -0.56 9.38 -25.50
C VAL A 276 -1.93 9.78 -26.03
N ALA A 277 -2.25 9.48 -27.29
CA ALA A 277 -3.56 9.77 -27.87
C ALA A 277 -4.70 9.12 -27.08
N GLN A 278 -4.54 7.87 -26.64
CA GLN A 278 -5.52 7.16 -25.80
C GLN A 278 -5.63 7.77 -24.40
N ALA A 279 -4.53 8.24 -23.83
CA ALA A 279 -4.50 8.85 -22.50
C ALA A 279 -4.97 10.31 -22.48
N ALA A 280 -5.04 11.00 -23.63
CA ALA A 280 -5.33 12.44 -23.69
C ALA A 280 -6.66 12.81 -23.00
N GLY A 281 -7.74 12.08 -23.27
CA GLY A 281 -9.04 12.30 -22.62
C GLY A 281 -8.98 12.14 -21.09
N PRO A 282 -8.58 10.97 -20.57
CA PRO A 282 -8.39 10.75 -19.14
C PRO A 282 -7.44 11.75 -18.47
N SER A 283 -6.36 12.13 -19.15
CA SER A 283 -5.37 13.09 -18.66
C SER A 283 -5.89 14.53 -18.56
N ARG A 284 -6.86 14.95 -19.39
CA ARG A 284 -7.48 16.29 -19.28
C ARG A 284 -8.07 16.56 -17.91
N ARG A 285 -8.61 15.54 -17.22
CA ARG A 285 -9.13 15.68 -15.84
C ARG A 285 -8.05 16.12 -14.85
N ILE A 286 -6.82 15.65 -15.04
CA ILE A 286 -5.67 16.01 -14.21
C ILE A 286 -5.28 17.47 -14.51
N ARG A 287 -5.31 17.89 -15.78
CA ARG A 287 -5.13 19.30 -16.15
C ARG A 287 -6.18 20.20 -15.51
N THR A 288 -7.45 19.78 -15.50
CA THR A 288 -8.52 20.49 -14.77
C THR A 288 -8.18 20.58 -13.28
N ARG A 289 -7.70 19.50 -12.67
CA ARG A 289 -7.33 19.49 -11.25
C ARG A 289 -6.20 20.47 -10.92
N VAL A 290 -5.21 20.61 -11.80
CA VAL A 290 -4.16 21.62 -11.65
C VAL A 290 -4.74 23.04 -11.67
N LEU A 291 -5.66 23.32 -12.60
CA LEU A 291 -6.36 24.62 -12.66
C LEU A 291 -7.22 24.87 -11.41
N GLN A 292 -7.86 23.82 -10.88
CA GLN A 292 -8.63 23.89 -9.64
C GLN A 292 -7.74 24.31 -8.47
N VAL A 293 -6.58 23.68 -8.32
CA VAL A 293 -5.67 24.02 -7.22
C VAL A 293 -5.25 25.48 -7.28
N ARG A 294 -4.94 26.02 -8.46
CA ARG A 294 -4.63 27.45 -8.63
C ARG A 294 -5.76 28.35 -8.13
N ARG A 295 -6.99 28.04 -8.52
CA ARG A 295 -8.18 28.79 -8.09
C ARG A 295 -8.35 28.70 -6.57
N THR A 296 -8.17 27.52 -5.99
CA THR A 296 -8.29 27.36 -4.52
C THR A 296 -7.21 28.13 -3.77
N LEU A 297 -5.96 28.18 -4.26
CA LEU A 297 -4.89 28.95 -3.62
C LEU A 297 -5.14 30.46 -3.71
N ALA A 298 -5.62 30.95 -4.84
CA ALA A 298 -5.99 32.37 -5.00
C ALA A 298 -7.18 32.74 -4.11
N HIS A 299 -8.21 31.90 -4.06
CA HIS A 299 -9.37 32.06 -3.17
C HIS A 299 -8.94 32.09 -1.72
N PHE A 300 -8.08 31.15 -1.30
CA PHE A 300 -7.57 31.08 0.06
C PHE A 300 -6.84 32.36 0.47
N GLY A 301 -5.98 32.92 -0.39
CA GLY A 301 -5.28 34.18 -0.08
C GLY A 301 -6.24 35.33 0.18
N ALA A 302 -7.19 35.56 -0.74
CA ALA A 302 -8.19 36.62 -0.60
C ALA A 302 -9.11 36.41 0.61
N TRP A 303 -9.54 35.16 0.83
CA TRP A 303 -10.38 34.78 1.96
C TRP A 303 -9.65 34.96 3.30
N PHE A 304 -8.38 34.57 3.39
CA PHE A 304 -7.57 34.72 4.61
C PHE A 304 -7.30 36.19 4.92
N GLU A 305 -7.02 37.02 3.90
CA GLU A 305 -6.87 38.47 4.08
C GLU A 305 -8.13 39.13 4.64
N ALA A 306 -9.31 38.75 4.14
CA ALA A 306 -10.59 39.25 4.64
C ALA A 306 -10.84 38.81 6.10
N LEU A 307 -10.50 37.57 6.44
CA LEU A 307 -10.67 37.03 7.79
C LEU A 307 -9.68 37.65 8.79
N ALA A 308 -8.42 37.86 8.36
CA ALA A 308 -7.38 38.48 9.18
C ALA A 308 -7.65 39.97 9.47
N ALA A 309 -8.53 40.62 8.70
CA ALA A 309 -8.97 41.98 8.94
C ALA A 309 -10.10 42.10 9.99
N CYS A 310 -10.65 40.99 10.47
CA CYS A 310 -11.62 40.99 11.57
C CYS A 310 -10.96 41.26 12.93
N ASP A 311 -11.73 41.77 13.90
CA ASP A 311 -11.24 42.05 15.26
C ASP A 311 -10.80 40.78 16.02
N ASP A 312 -11.47 39.65 15.77
CA ASP A 312 -11.16 38.33 16.34
C ASP A 312 -11.19 37.26 15.22
N PRO A 313 -10.11 37.14 14.42
CA PRO A 313 -10.05 36.22 13.29
C PRO A 313 -10.29 34.74 13.66
N PRO A 314 -9.73 34.20 14.78
CA PRO A 314 -10.05 32.83 15.21
C PRO A 314 -11.54 32.60 15.44
N ARG A 315 -12.25 33.56 16.04
CA ARG A 315 -13.69 33.43 16.29
C ARG A 315 -14.53 33.64 15.03
N ALA A 316 -14.11 34.55 14.14
CA ALA A 316 -14.77 34.80 12.86
C ALA A 316 -14.64 33.62 11.86
N LEU A 317 -13.67 32.72 12.09
CA LEU A 317 -13.40 31.56 11.25
C LEU A 317 -14.61 30.62 11.14
N ALA A 318 -15.32 30.33 12.24
CA ALA A 318 -16.46 29.42 12.23
C ALA A 318 -17.61 29.94 11.33
N GLY A 319 -17.95 31.23 11.46
CA GLY A 319 -18.96 31.87 10.62
C GLY A 319 -18.53 31.95 9.14
N SER A 320 -17.24 32.14 8.88
CA SER A 320 -16.71 32.24 7.52
C SER A 320 -16.65 30.88 6.81
N MET A 321 -16.35 29.79 7.55
CA MET A 321 -16.36 28.41 7.03
C MET A 321 -17.77 27.93 6.69
N ALA A 322 -18.78 28.34 7.45
CA ALA A 322 -20.18 28.02 7.19
C ALA A 322 -20.81 28.90 6.10
N ALA A 323 -20.27 30.11 5.84
CA ALA A 323 -20.74 31.01 4.80
C ALA A 323 -20.15 30.70 3.41
N ASP A 324 -18.95 30.13 3.34
CA ASP A 324 -18.28 29.69 2.10
C ASP A 324 -18.87 28.34 1.60
N THR A 325 -20.20 28.28 1.48
CA THR A 325 -20.98 27.11 1.02
C THR A 325 -21.11 27.03 -0.49
N ASP A 326 -20.54 27.99 -1.22
CA ASP A 326 -20.38 27.89 -2.66
C ASP A 326 -19.44 26.73 -2.96
N THR A 327 -20.05 25.56 -3.05
CA THR A 327 -19.52 24.38 -3.70
C THR A 327 -19.14 24.82 -5.09
N CYS A 328 -17.90 25.27 -5.22
CA CYS A 328 -17.36 25.69 -6.48
C CYS A 328 -17.37 24.44 -7.37
N ALA A 329 -18.39 24.30 -8.20
CA ALA A 329 -18.53 23.22 -9.17
C ALA A 329 -17.29 23.17 -10.10
N ALA A 330 -16.63 24.32 -10.25
CA ALA A 330 -15.36 24.45 -10.92
C ALA A 330 -14.16 23.86 -10.15
N CYS A 331 -14.18 23.80 -8.81
CA CYS A 331 -13.10 23.39 -7.90
C CYS A 331 -13.20 21.92 -7.45
N GLY A 332 -14.41 21.33 -7.51
CA GLY A 332 -14.68 19.95 -7.11
C GLY A 332 -14.54 19.71 -5.61
N GLY A 333 -14.86 20.71 -4.78
CA GLY A 333 -14.79 20.66 -3.32
C GLY A 333 -14.69 22.02 -2.64
N HIS A 334 -14.62 22.04 -1.29
CA HIS A 334 -14.51 23.28 -0.51
C HIS A 334 -13.16 23.98 -0.76
N PRO A 335 -13.15 25.21 -1.30
CA PRO A 335 -11.93 25.83 -1.83
C PRO A 335 -10.88 26.10 -0.74
N VAL A 336 -11.28 26.66 0.39
CA VAL A 336 -10.41 26.94 1.54
C VAL A 336 -9.77 25.66 2.13
N LEU A 337 -10.57 24.62 2.41
CA LEU A 337 -10.04 23.36 2.96
C LEU A 337 -9.11 22.65 1.97
N LEU A 338 -9.41 22.69 0.67
CA LEU A 338 -8.54 22.13 -0.37
C LEU A 338 -7.21 22.87 -0.45
N ALA A 339 -7.21 24.20 -0.38
CA ALA A 339 -6.00 25.01 -0.36
C ALA A 339 -5.15 24.73 0.89
N LEU A 340 -5.79 24.74 2.06
CA LEU A 340 -5.18 24.42 3.35
C LEU A 340 -4.47 23.05 3.30
N ARG A 341 -5.16 22.03 2.77
CA ARG A 341 -4.58 20.69 2.56
C ARG A 341 -3.36 20.70 1.66
N ASN A 342 -3.42 21.42 0.55
CA ASN A 342 -2.33 21.42 -0.42
C ASN A 342 -1.10 22.18 0.09
N LEU A 343 -1.29 23.29 0.82
CA LEU A 343 -0.21 24.09 1.40
C LEU A 343 0.48 23.34 2.55
N LEU A 344 -0.29 22.81 3.51
CA LEU A 344 0.30 22.12 4.67
C LEU A 344 1.04 20.83 4.31
N LYS A 345 0.68 20.17 3.19
CA LYS A 345 1.42 19.01 2.68
C LYS A 345 2.87 19.34 2.31
N LEU A 346 3.21 20.61 2.03
CA LEU A 346 4.57 21.02 1.68
C LEU A 346 5.53 20.97 2.87
N ASP A 347 5.03 20.95 4.10
CA ASP A 347 5.84 20.84 5.33
C ASP A 347 6.26 19.39 5.68
N GLY A 348 5.95 18.42 4.82
CA GLY A 348 6.35 17.02 4.95
C GLY A 348 5.31 16.12 5.66
N GLY A 349 5.04 14.96 5.06
CA GLY A 349 4.16 13.92 5.60
C GLY A 349 2.67 14.30 5.65
N ASP A 350 1.88 13.51 6.39
CA ASP A 350 0.43 13.68 6.61
C ASP A 350 0.12 14.88 7.54
N ALA A 351 0.74 16.03 7.25
CA ALA A 351 0.62 17.28 7.99
C ALA A 351 -0.83 17.73 8.13
N PHE A 352 -1.67 17.36 7.15
CA PHE A 352 -3.10 17.59 7.12
C PHE A 352 -3.83 16.43 6.41
N GLY A 353 -4.62 15.68 7.18
CA GLY A 353 -5.41 14.53 6.73
C GLY A 353 -6.65 14.36 7.61
N ASN A 354 -7.67 13.62 7.15
CA ASN A 354 -9.00 13.59 7.77
C ASN A 354 -8.95 13.31 9.29
N ALA A 355 -8.16 12.33 9.73
CA ALA A 355 -8.03 11.97 11.14
C ALA A 355 -7.38 13.07 11.99
N ARG A 356 -6.44 13.84 11.41
CA ARG A 356 -5.76 14.94 12.10
C ARG A 356 -6.65 16.17 12.20
N LEU A 357 -7.44 16.43 11.16
CA LEU A 357 -8.46 17.49 11.17
C LEU A 357 -9.52 17.21 12.24
N LEU A 358 -10.09 16.00 12.27
CA LEU A 358 -11.04 15.57 13.32
C LEU A 358 -10.47 15.77 14.72
N HIS A 359 -9.23 15.32 14.94
CA HIS A 359 -8.56 15.45 16.23
C HIS A 359 -8.43 16.91 16.70
N GLN A 360 -8.08 17.84 15.81
CA GLN A 360 -7.99 19.26 16.18
C GLN A 360 -9.35 19.91 16.42
N LEU A 361 -10.37 19.45 15.71
CA LEU A 361 -11.75 19.87 15.90
C LEU A 361 -12.43 19.18 17.10
N GLY A 362 -11.74 18.31 17.83
CA GLY A 362 -12.34 17.56 18.95
C GLY A 362 -13.45 16.60 18.51
N LEU A 363 -13.52 16.26 17.22
CA LEU A 363 -14.48 15.34 16.66
C LEU A 363 -13.94 13.90 16.75
N GLY A 364 -14.86 12.92 16.87
CA GLY A 364 -14.53 11.51 17.03
C GLY A 364 -13.64 10.94 15.91
N ARG A 365 -13.05 9.75 16.16
CA ARG A 365 -12.19 9.04 15.18
C ARG A 365 -12.86 7.78 14.64
N ASP A 366 -14.19 7.70 14.70
CA ASP A 366 -14.84 6.55 14.10
C ASP A 366 -14.79 6.62 12.56
N THR A 367 -15.18 5.53 11.91
CA THR A 367 -15.10 5.47 10.44
C THR A 367 -16.12 6.40 9.77
N SER A 368 -17.28 6.64 10.40
CA SER A 368 -18.29 7.59 9.94
C SER A 368 -17.74 9.02 9.91
N ASP A 369 -16.99 9.43 10.92
CA ASP A 369 -16.40 10.78 11.02
C ASP A 369 -15.36 11.04 9.91
N LEU A 370 -14.58 10.02 9.55
CA LEU A 370 -13.61 10.13 8.44
C LEU A 370 -14.29 10.28 7.07
N TYR A 371 -15.44 9.62 6.86
CA TYR A 371 -16.25 9.80 5.66
C TYR A 371 -16.91 11.17 5.64
N ARG A 372 -17.46 11.63 6.77
CA ARG A 372 -18.06 12.97 6.92
C ARG A 372 -17.07 14.07 6.53
N VAL A 373 -15.85 14.03 7.04
CA VAL A 373 -14.79 14.97 6.64
C VAL A 373 -14.41 14.87 5.17
N SER A 374 -14.41 13.67 4.59
CA SER A 374 -14.18 13.51 3.15
C SER A 374 -15.25 14.23 2.31
N ARG A 375 -16.50 14.23 2.78
CA ARG A 375 -17.63 14.90 2.12
C ARG A 375 -17.53 16.42 2.22
N TRP A 376 -16.92 16.96 3.29
CA TRP A 376 -16.56 18.39 3.33
C TRP A 376 -15.52 18.74 2.26
N PHE A 377 -14.50 17.90 2.08
CA PHE A 377 -13.50 18.13 1.03
C PHE A 377 -14.05 17.99 -0.39
N SER A 378 -15.03 17.11 -0.63
CA SER A 378 -15.67 16.97 -1.95
C SER A 378 -16.80 17.99 -2.16
N GLY A 379 -17.20 18.73 -1.12
CA GLY A 379 -18.32 19.65 -1.16
C GLY A 379 -19.68 18.95 -1.21
N GLU A 380 -19.73 17.64 -0.94
CA GLU A 380 -20.99 16.89 -0.82
C GLU A 380 -21.77 17.26 0.44
N GLU A 381 -21.09 17.75 1.47
CA GLU A 381 -21.67 18.28 2.70
C GLU A 381 -20.96 19.57 3.09
N PRO A 382 -21.69 20.57 3.62
CA PRO A 382 -21.05 21.74 4.21
C PRO A 382 -20.24 21.34 5.46
N PRO A 383 -19.17 22.08 5.78
CA PRO A 383 -18.47 21.89 7.05
C PRO A 383 -19.42 22.08 8.24
N ASP A 384 -19.19 21.32 9.32
CA ASP A 384 -20.01 21.41 10.53
C ASP A 384 -19.93 22.82 11.14
N PRO A 385 -21.02 23.60 11.21
CA PRO A 385 -20.98 24.97 11.72
C PRO A 385 -20.65 25.02 13.23
N ASP A 386 -20.90 23.94 13.97
CA ASP A 386 -20.70 23.88 15.42
C ASP A 386 -19.32 23.33 15.81
N ALA A 387 -18.51 22.91 14.83
CA ALA A 387 -17.14 22.46 15.10
C ALA A 387 -16.27 23.64 15.61
N PRO A 388 -15.30 23.38 16.51
CA PRO A 388 -14.44 24.42 17.09
C PRO A 388 -13.35 24.85 16.10
N TRP A 389 -13.75 25.49 15.00
CA TRP A 389 -12.88 25.90 13.90
C TRP A 389 -11.74 26.82 14.35
N GLN A 390 -11.95 27.62 15.40
CA GLN A 390 -10.93 28.48 15.99
C GLN A 390 -9.64 27.72 16.36
N ASN A 391 -9.73 26.43 16.67
CA ASN A 391 -8.57 25.58 16.98
C ASN A 391 -7.62 25.41 15.78
N LEU A 392 -8.12 25.63 14.57
CA LEU A 392 -7.35 25.53 13.34
C LEU A 392 -6.65 26.84 12.96
N TRP A 393 -6.88 27.96 13.65
CA TRP A 393 -6.27 29.25 13.30
C TRP A 393 -4.75 29.18 13.06
N PRO A 394 -3.94 28.51 13.92
CA PRO A 394 -2.49 28.37 13.66
C PRO A 394 -2.14 27.64 12.36
N TRP A 395 -3.02 26.76 11.89
CA TRP A 395 -2.84 26.07 10.60
C TRP A 395 -3.10 27.00 9.42
N PHE A 396 -4.08 27.90 9.54
CA PHE A 396 -4.37 28.91 8.53
C PHE A 396 -3.24 29.92 8.40
N GLU A 397 -2.73 30.44 9.52
CA GLU A 397 -1.55 31.33 9.54
C GLU A 397 -0.33 30.67 8.90
N ARG A 398 -0.08 29.40 9.24
CA ARG A 398 1.01 28.63 8.64
C ARG A 398 0.82 28.43 7.14
N ALA A 399 -0.38 28.10 6.68
CA ALA A 399 -0.65 27.95 5.26
C ALA A 399 -0.48 29.27 4.49
N GLN A 400 -0.89 30.41 5.07
CA GLN A 400 -0.64 31.73 4.51
C GLN A 400 0.86 32.03 4.44
N ALA A 401 1.62 31.72 5.48
CA ALA A 401 3.07 31.89 5.48
C ALA A 401 3.73 31.06 4.35
N ILE A 402 3.29 29.81 4.14
CA ILE A 402 3.76 28.95 3.04
C ILE A 402 3.42 29.59 1.69
N LEU A 403 2.17 30.05 1.51
CA LEU A 403 1.71 30.69 0.27
C LEU A 403 2.56 31.92 -0.10
N GLY A 404 2.91 32.75 0.89
CA GLY A 404 3.68 33.97 0.68
C GLY A 404 5.20 33.79 0.57
N SER A 405 5.78 32.75 1.18
CA SER A 405 7.23 32.56 1.27
C SER A 405 7.80 31.48 0.34
N THR A 406 6.95 30.60 -0.21
CA THR A 406 7.42 29.47 -1.02
C THR A 406 7.72 29.90 -2.46
N THR A 407 9.00 29.85 -2.82
CA THR A 407 9.41 29.97 -4.22
C THR A 407 8.90 28.78 -5.04
N ASP A 408 8.47 29.07 -6.28
CA ASP A 408 7.94 28.07 -7.23
C ASP A 408 6.81 27.20 -6.65
N LEU A 409 5.91 27.81 -5.87
CA LEU A 409 4.78 27.13 -5.23
C LEU A 409 3.96 26.29 -6.23
N GLU A 410 3.73 26.80 -7.44
CA GLU A 410 3.05 26.07 -8.51
C GLU A 410 3.75 24.73 -8.80
N THR A 411 5.09 24.72 -8.93
CA THR A 411 5.88 23.50 -9.16
C THR A 411 5.82 22.54 -7.98
N ARG A 412 5.94 23.06 -6.74
CA ARG A 412 5.93 22.25 -5.52
C ARG A 412 4.58 21.62 -5.22
N VAL A 413 3.48 22.25 -5.65
CA VAL A 413 2.12 21.73 -5.45
C VAL A 413 1.68 20.85 -6.63
N PHE A 414 2.03 21.20 -7.88
CA PHE A 414 1.55 20.47 -9.04
C PHE A 414 2.30 19.18 -9.31
N ALA A 415 3.62 19.13 -9.10
CA ALA A 415 4.36 17.90 -9.37
C ALA A 415 3.84 16.73 -8.50
N PRO A 416 3.70 16.86 -7.16
CA PRO A 416 3.13 15.80 -6.32
C PRO A 416 1.69 15.43 -6.71
N LEU A 417 0.86 16.40 -7.07
CA LEU A 417 -0.52 16.15 -7.49
C LEU A 417 -0.57 15.40 -8.83
N PHE A 418 0.27 15.78 -9.78
CA PHE A 418 0.45 15.06 -11.03
C PHE A 418 0.86 13.61 -10.75
N PHE A 419 1.84 13.39 -9.89
CA PHE A 419 2.29 12.04 -9.54
C PHE A 419 1.16 11.20 -8.92
N ASP A 420 0.46 11.75 -7.93
CA ASP A 420 -0.61 11.06 -7.23
C ASP A 420 -1.77 10.70 -8.19
N GLU A 421 -2.22 11.65 -9.00
CA GLU A 421 -3.29 11.45 -9.97
C GLU A 421 -2.87 10.50 -11.11
N ALA A 422 -1.66 10.68 -11.66
CA ALA A 422 -1.13 9.82 -12.71
C ALA A 422 -1.08 8.36 -12.25
N MET A 423 -0.70 8.10 -11.00
CA MET A 423 -0.57 6.76 -10.45
C MET A 423 -1.90 6.14 -9.99
N LYS A 424 -2.84 6.96 -9.50
CA LYS A 424 -4.18 6.50 -9.10
C LYS A 424 -5.13 6.28 -10.28
N ASN A 425 -4.93 6.96 -11.40
CA ASN A 425 -5.86 6.91 -12.53
C ASN A 425 -5.87 5.53 -13.22
N ARG A 426 -6.87 4.71 -12.88
CA ARG A 426 -7.02 3.35 -13.42
C ARG A 426 -7.41 3.27 -14.89
N GLN A 427 -7.74 4.39 -15.54
CA GLN A 427 -8.07 4.43 -16.97
C GLN A 427 -6.82 4.45 -17.85
N ILE A 428 -5.68 4.90 -17.29
CA ILE A 428 -4.41 4.99 -18.01
C ILE A 428 -3.58 3.76 -17.63
N GLU A 429 -3.48 2.79 -18.55
CA GLU A 429 -2.81 1.51 -18.33
C GLU A 429 -1.84 1.18 -19.47
N PRO A 430 -0.69 1.87 -19.57
CA PRO A 430 0.19 1.73 -20.72
C PRO A 430 0.73 0.31 -20.87
N LEU A 431 1.14 -0.33 -19.77
CA LEU A 431 1.61 -1.71 -19.80
C LEU A 431 0.52 -2.71 -20.22
N GLY A 432 -0.70 -2.56 -19.69
CA GLY A 432 -1.83 -3.39 -20.09
C GLY A 432 -2.18 -3.20 -21.56
N GLN A 433 -2.05 -1.97 -22.07
CA GLN A 433 -2.26 -1.67 -23.48
C GLN A 433 -1.17 -2.27 -24.38
N LEU A 434 0.11 -2.22 -23.97
CA LEU A 434 1.21 -2.90 -24.67
C LEU A 434 0.96 -4.41 -24.78
N VAL A 435 0.50 -5.03 -23.69
CA VAL A 435 0.13 -6.45 -23.68
C VAL A 435 -1.00 -6.70 -24.69
N ARG A 436 -2.10 -5.94 -24.62
CA ARG A 436 -3.25 -6.07 -25.54
C ARG A 436 -2.85 -5.90 -27.02
N GLU A 437 -2.00 -4.93 -27.32
CA GLU A 437 -1.54 -4.69 -28.69
C GLU A 437 -0.66 -5.81 -29.23
N LEU A 438 0.06 -6.50 -28.34
CA LEU A 438 0.93 -7.61 -28.70
C LEU A 438 0.16 -8.92 -28.89
N VAL A 439 -0.74 -9.22 -27.94
CA VAL A 439 -1.48 -10.50 -27.89
C VAL A 439 -2.79 -10.45 -28.68
N GLY A 440 -3.29 -9.26 -28.99
CA GLY A 440 -4.56 -9.05 -29.69
C GLY A 440 -5.73 -9.71 -28.98
N GLU A 441 -6.56 -10.41 -29.74
CA GLU A 441 -7.74 -11.13 -29.27
C GLU A 441 -7.43 -12.54 -28.73
N ALA A 442 -6.16 -12.97 -28.74
CA ALA A 442 -5.76 -14.33 -28.33
C ALA A 442 -5.97 -14.61 -26.83
N GLY A 443 -6.29 -13.59 -26.04
CA GLY A 443 -6.57 -13.74 -24.63
C GLY A 443 -7.67 -12.83 -24.13
N THR A 444 -7.91 -12.92 -22.84
CA THR A 444 -8.98 -12.18 -22.18
C THR A 444 -8.44 -11.33 -21.05
N LEU A 445 -8.93 -10.09 -20.98
CA LEU A 445 -8.65 -9.21 -19.86
C LEU A 445 -9.36 -9.75 -18.62
N GLN A 446 -8.59 -10.01 -17.57
CA GLN A 446 -9.10 -10.43 -16.28
C GLN A 446 -8.82 -9.32 -15.27
N VAL A 447 -9.87 -8.76 -14.70
CA VAL A 447 -9.73 -7.79 -13.59
C VAL A 447 -9.23 -8.48 -12.32
N ARG A 448 -9.39 -9.81 -12.26
CA ARG A 448 -8.95 -10.70 -11.17
C ARG A 448 -8.65 -12.09 -11.74
N HIS A 449 -7.50 -12.67 -11.40
CA HIS A 449 -7.25 -14.08 -11.63
C HIS A 449 -8.10 -14.93 -10.66
N PRO A 450 -8.66 -16.09 -11.05
CA PRO A 450 -9.46 -16.94 -10.16
C PRO A 450 -8.75 -17.34 -8.86
N THR A 451 -7.42 -17.41 -8.87
CA THR A 451 -6.62 -17.69 -7.67
C THR A 451 -6.64 -16.55 -6.64
N PHE A 452 -7.09 -15.35 -7.02
CA PHE A 452 -7.33 -14.21 -6.12
C PHE A 452 -8.81 -14.06 -5.76
N LEU A 453 -9.71 -14.91 -6.23
CA LEU A 453 -11.12 -14.80 -5.88
C LEU A 453 -11.43 -15.56 -4.58
N ASP A 454 -11.96 -14.84 -3.61
CA ASP A 454 -12.82 -15.41 -2.57
C ASP A 454 -14.14 -15.87 -3.23
N PRO A 455 -14.79 -16.98 -2.82
CA PRO A 455 -16.21 -17.20 -3.08
C PRO A 455 -17.13 -15.98 -2.84
N THR A 456 -16.80 -15.05 -1.93
CA THR A 456 -17.54 -13.78 -1.73
C THR A 456 -17.07 -12.61 -2.61
N GLY A 457 -16.00 -12.79 -3.40
CA GLY A 457 -15.52 -11.83 -4.38
C GLY A 457 -14.67 -10.65 -3.84
N ALA A 458 -14.35 -10.61 -2.55
CA ALA A 458 -13.63 -9.47 -1.94
C ALA A 458 -12.11 -9.72 -1.81
N VAL A 459 -11.38 -9.58 -2.92
CA VAL A 459 -9.92 -9.36 -2.90
C VAL A 459 -9.57 -8.22 -3.86
N GLY A 460 -8.52 -7.47 -3.54
CA GLY A 460 -8.05 -6.30 -4.27
C GLY A 460 -7.98 -6.50 -5.79
N THR A 461 -8.02 -5.40 -6.54
CA THR A 461 -8.05 -5.44 -8.01
C THR A 461 -6.67 -5.81 -8.57
N VAL A 462 -6.53 -7.04 -9.09
CA VAL A 462 -5.32 -7.52 -9.77
C VAL A 462 -5.65 -7.74 -11.24
N ARG A 463 -5.31 -6.74 -12.05
CA ARG A 463 -5.48 -6.83 -13.50
C ARG A 463 -4.42 -7.73 -14.09
N CYS A 464 -4.85 -8.77 -14.78
CA CYS A 464 -4.00 -9.62 -15.59
C CYS A 464 -4.66 -9.86 -16.95
N PHE A 465 -3.87 -10.36 -17.87
CA PHE A 465 -4.33 -10.79 -19.17
C PHE A 465 -3.97 -12.25 -19.34
N ARG A 466 -4.96 -13.09 -19.65
CA ARG A 466 -4.76 -14.53 -19.76
C ARG A 466 -4.81 -14.95 -21.22
N VAL A 467 -3.74 -15.59 -21.68
CA VAL A 467 -3.63 -16.24 -22.99
C VAL A 467 -3.37 -17.72 -22.74
N ARG A 468 -4.37 -18.58 -22.97
CA ARG A 468 -4.29 -20.03 -22.69
C ARG A 468 -3.86 -20.31 -21.24
N TYR A 469 -2.63 -20.83 -21.05
CA TYR A 469 -2.01 -21.15 -19.76
C TYR A 469 -1.02 -20.08 -19.28
N THR A 470 -0.87 -18.97 -19.99
CA THR A 470 0.01 -17.85 -19.63
C THR A 470 -0.82 -16.71 -19.06
N VAL A 471 -0.47 -16.26 -17.86
CA VAL A 471 -1.09 -15.14 -17.15
C VAL A 471 -0.08 -14.00 -17.05
N ILE A 472 -0.43 -12.87 -17.63
CA ILE A 472 0.42 -11.69 -17.71
C ILE A 472 -0.10 -10.65 -16.74
N HIS A 473 0.65 -10.34 -15.70
CA HIS A 473 0.39 -9.23 -14.79
C HIS A 473 1.29 -8.04 -15.14
N TRP A 474 0.86 -6.82 -14.81
CA TRP A 474 1.68 -5.63 -14.98
C TRP A 474 1.61 -4.67 -13.80
N LYS A 475 2.71 -3.98 -13.55
CA LYS A 475 2.78 -2.97 -12.50
C LYS A 475 3.77 -1.85 -12.81
N THR A 476 3.32 -0.62 -12.60
CA THR A 476 4.21 0.55 -12.51
C THR A 476 4.53 0.84 -11.04
N ALA A 477 5.82 0.99 -10.69
CA ALA A 477 6.27 1.45 -9.38
C ALA A 477 6.38 2.99 -9.32
N HIS A 478 6.14 3.54 -8.13
CA HIS A 478 6.28 4.94 -7.76
C HIS A 478 6.71 5.00 -6.29
N ASP A 479 7.53 5.99 -5.88
CA ASP A 479 8.06 6.28 -4.54
C ASP A 479 7.47 5.43 -3.40
N GLY A 480 8.33 4.57 -2.81
CA GLY A 480 7.95 3.59 -1.78
C GLY A 480 8.23 2.13 -2.17
N HIS A 481 9.37 1.88 -2.82
CA HIS A 481 9.67 0.66 -3.59
C HIS A 481 9.68 -0.65 -2.79
N ARG A 482 10.12 -0.62 -1.52
CA ARG A 482 10.34 -1.85 -0.73
C ARG A 482 9.06 -2.64 -0.51
N ASP A 483 7.94 -1.96 -0.28
CA ASP A 483 6.66 -2.62 -0.04
C ASP A 483 6.10 -3.22 -1.34
N LYS A 484 6.34 -2.56 -2.48
CA LYS A 484 5.84 -3.00 -3.79
C LYS A 484 6.55 -4.24 -4.32
N THR A 485 7.88 -4.27 -4.22
CA THR A 485 8.69 -5.44 -4.65
C THR A 485 8.27 -6.68 -3.86
N LYS A 486 8.15 -6.56 -2.53
CA LYS A 486 7.67 -7.65 -1.66
C LYS A 486 6.26 -8.10 -2.02
N GLU A 487 5.33 -7.14 -2.21
CA GLU A 487 3.94 -7.46 -2.59
C GLU A 487 3.87 -8.22 -3.92
N LEU A 488 4.63 -7.80 -4.94
CA LEU A 488 4.62 -8.45 -6.24
C LEU A 488 5.28 -9.84 -6.21
N ALA A 489 6.40 -9.98 -5.49
CA ALA A 489 7.04 -11.27 -5.30
C ALA A 489 6.08 -12.27 -4.63
N ALA A 490 5.40 -11.85 -3.57
CA ALA A 490 4.40 -12.66 -2.87
C ALA A 490 3.23 -13.07 -3.78
N LYS A 491 2.70 -12.12 -4.55
CA LYS A 491 1.60 -12.39 -5.50
C LYS A 491 2.01 -13.42 -6.54
N GLY A 492 3.21 -13.29 -7.11
CA GLY A 492 3.74 -14.26 -8.06
C GLY A 492 3.75 -15.67 -7.48
N VAL A 493 4.27 -15.82 -6.26
CA VAL A 493 4.36 -17.12 -5.59
C VAL A 493 2.98 -17.70 -5.31
N ALA A 494 2.06 -16.88 -4.82
CA ALA A 494 0.71 -17.35 -4.52
C ALA A 494 -0.04 -17.81 -5.76
N MET A 495 0.12 -17.09 -6.87
CA MET A 495 -0.43 -17.52 -8.16
C MET A 495 0.17 -18.87 -8.59
N ARG A 496 1.49 -19.03 -8.45
CA ARG A 496 2.17 -20.30 -8.78
C ARG A 496 1.65 -21.47 -7.97
N LEU A 497 1.53 -21.30 -6.65
CA LEU A 497 1.06 -22.35 -5.75
C LEU A 497 -0.38 -22.75 -6.08
N ALA A 498 -1.25 -21.77 -6.31
CA ALA A 498 -2.64 -22.01 -6.62
C ALA A 498 -2.87 -22.58 -8.03
N ALA A 499 -2.00 -22.27 -8.99
CA ALA A 499 -2.11 -22.71 -10.38
C ALA A 499 -0.74 -23.15 -10.94
N PRO A 500 -0.21 -24.30 -10.48
CA PRO A 500 1.16 -24.74 -10.79
C PRO A 500 1.39 -25.11 -12.26
N ARG A 501 0.30 -25.32 -13.02
CA ARG A 501 0.35 -25.61 -14.46
C ARG A 501 0.36 -24.35 -15.34
N GLU A 502 0.13 -23.18 -14.76
CA GLU A 502 0.13 -21.92 -15.48
C GLU A 502 1.52 -21.28 -15.47
N ARG A 503 1.76 -20.46 -16.50
CA ARG A 503 2.93 -19.59 -16.60
C ARG A 503 2.57 -18.18 -16.16
N PHE A 504 3.39 -17.56 -15.32
CA PHE A 504 3.19 -16.21 -14.81
C PHE A 504 4.26 -15.27 -15.33
N VAL A 505 3.84 -14.21 -16.03
CA VAL A 505 4.70 -13.16 -16.57
C VAL A 505 4.39 -11.86 -15.85
N LEU A 506 5.42 -11.13 -15.41
CA LEU A 506 5.30 -9.80 -14.81
C LEU A 506 5.95 -8.76 -15.73
N LEU A 507 5.15 -7.82 -16.24
CA LEU A 507 5.63 -6.64 -16.96
C LEU A 507 5.74 -5.43 -16.00
N THR A 508 6.90 -4.79 -15.92
CA THR A 508 7.16 -3.70 -14.97
C THR A 508 7.54 -2.38 -15.65
N ASP A 509 7.21 -1.26 -15.01
CA ASP A 509 7.58 0.12 -15.39
C ASP A 509 7.82 0.94 -14.12
N GLY A 510 8.42 2.12 -14.26
CA GLY A 510 8.67 3.01 -13.15
C GLY A 510 10.08 2.84 -12.58
N ASP A 511 10.17 3.15 -11.29
CA ASP A 511 11.44 3.27 -10.58
C ASP A 511 11.94 1.92 -10.01
N PHE A 512 11.61 0.78 -10.66
CA PHE A 512 12.19 -0.51 -10.26
C PHE A 512 13.69 -0.51 -10.51
N THR A 513 14.47 -0.75 -9.47
CA THR A 513 15.93 -0.88 -9.57
C THR A 513 16.33 -2.28 -10.04
N GLU A 514 17.58 -2.45 -10.46
CA GLU A 514 18.15 -3.77 -10.77
C GLU A 514 18.00 -4.75 -9.59
N ARG A 515 18.24 -4.27 -8.36
CA ARG A 515 18.03 -5.05 -7.13
C ARG A 515 16.58 -5.51 -6.98
N ASP A 516 15.60 -4.63 -7.27
CA ASP A 516 14.18 -4.99 -7.19
C ASP A 516 13.81 -6.06 -8.22
N LEU A 517 14.29 -5.90 -9.45
CA LEU A 517 14.04 -6.86 -10.54
C LEU A 517 14.70 -8.21 -10.25
N GLY A 518 15.91 -8.22 -9.69
CA GLY A 518 16.57 -9.42 -9.19
C GLY A 518 15.81 -10.08 -8.03
N ALA A 519 15.23 -9.31 -7.12
CA ALA A 519 14.37 -9.84 -6.06
C ALA A 519 13.07 -10.47 -6.61
N LEU A 520 12.44 -9.83 -7.60
CA LEU A 520 11.25 -10.38 -8.26
C LEU A 520 11.58 -11.66 -9.03
N ALA A 521 12.69 -11.67 -9.76
CA ALA A 521 13.17 -12.84 -10.50
C ALA A 521 13.50 -13.99 -9.55
N SER A 522 14.23 -13.71 -8.48
CA SER A 522 14.58 -14.72 -7.50
C SER A 522 13.41 -15.16 -6.61
N SER A 523 12.23 -14.53 -6.66
CA SER A 523 11.09 -14.89 -5.80
C SER A 523 10.55 -16.31 -6.03
N GLY A 524 10.77 -16.88 -7.22
CA GLY A 524 10.22 -18.19 -7.61
C GLY A 524 8.73 -18.18 -7.98
N GLY A 525 8.09 -17.00 -7.93
CA GLY A 525 6.68 -16.84 -8.30
C GLY A 525 6.45 -16.65 -9.81
N TRP A 526 7.37 -15.99 -10.48
CA TRP A 526 7.26 -15.59 -11.88
C TRP A 526 8.08 -16.52 -12.77
N ASP A 527 7.61 -16.84 -13.97
CA ASP A 527 8.48 -17.45 -15.00
C ASP A 527 9.30 -16.37 -15.71
N TRP A 528 8.71 -15.19 -15.88
CA TRP A 528 9.33 -14.07 -16.56
C TRP A 528 9.08 -12.76 -15.84
N VAL A 529 10.13 -11.96 -15.69
CA VAL A 529 10.03 -10.55 -15.30
C VAL A 529 10.55 -9.73 -16.48
N ILE A 530 9.69 -8.86 -17.01
CA ILE A 530 9.97 -8.06 -18.20
C ILE A 530 9.90 -6.59 -17.81
N PRO A 531 11.02 -5.89 -17.57
CA PRO A 531 11.00 -4.44 -17.48
C PRO A 531 10.63 -3.84 -18.83
N VAL A 532 9.87 -2.75 -18.84
CA VAL A 532 9.50 -2.08 -20.09
C VAL A 532 10.71 -1.46 -20.79
N SER A 533 11.82 -1.19 -20.09
CA SER A 533 13.11 -0.80 -20.69
C SER A 533 13.67 -1.83 -21.66
N SER A 534 13.30 -3.11 -21.52
CA SER A 534 13.68 -4.18 -22.45
C SER A 534 12.70 -4.39 -23.60
N TRP A 535 11.58 -3.67 -23.64
CA TRP A 535 10.43 -4.00 -24.47
C TRP A 535 10.74 -4.06 -25.97
N GLN A 536 11.44 -3.06 -26.51
CA GLN A 536 11.86 -3.03 -27.91
C GLN A 536 12.96 -4.04 -28.26
N LYS A 537 13.78 -4.46 -27.30
CA LYS A 537 14.89 -5.38 -27.56
C LYS A 537 14.41 -6.83 -27.52
N GLU A 538 14.00 -7.29 -26.35
CA GLU A 538 13.63 -8.69 -26.16
C GLU A 538 12.29 -8.90 -25.45
N GLY A 539 11.82 -7.95 -24.64
CA GLY A 539 10.57 -8.12 -23.87
C GLY A 539 9.36 -8.48 -24.74
N ALA A 540 9.15 -7.74 -25.84
CA ALA A 540 8.07 -8.05 -26.78
C ALA A 540 8.27 -9.38 -27.52
N SER A 541 9.52 -9.75 -27.81
CA SER A 541 9.85 -11.01 -28.49
C SER A 541 9.60 -12.22 -27.60
N VAL A 542 10.05 -12.15 -26.34
CA VAL A 542 9.77 -13.13 -25.28
C VAL A 542 8.27 -13.35 -25.16
N LEU A 543 7.49 -12.27 -25.02
CA LEU A 543 6.06 -12.39 -24.81
C LEU A 543 5.31 -12.95 -26.03
N ARG A 544 5.81 -12.77 -27.26
CA ARG A 544 5.25 -13.42 -28.46
C ARG A 544 5.54 -14.92 -28.54
N ARG A 545 6.65 -15.37 -27.95
CA ARG A 545 7.04 -16.80 -27.96
C ARG A 545 6.26 -17.62 -26.93
N LEU A 546 5.87 -17.00 -25.82
CA LEU A 546 5.06 -17.59 -24.75
C LEU A 546 3.59 -17.73 -25.17
#